data_AF-A0A5E4K586-F1
#
_entry.id   AF-A0A5E4K586-F1
#
_cell.length_a   1.000
_cell.length_b   1.000
_cell.length_c   1.000
_cell.angle_alpha   90.00
_cell.angle_beta   90.00
_cell.angle_gamma   90.00
#
_symmetry.space_group_name_H-M   'P 1'
#
loop_
_entity.id
_entity.type
_entity.pdbx_description
1 polymer ?
#
loop_
_entity_poly.entity_id
_entity_poly.type
_entity_poly.pdbx_seq_one_letter_code
_entity_poly.pdbx_strand_id
1 'polypeptide(L)'
;MIEDKQVYKCPFCESKITKEQFDQVIQENELLKKKAQELQETIKKLESEKAKLKEKIKEAVEIEKKKAQKLIDENKKLKQEKAKFEEQIKEVRKKEREKYGEKLERDSRLIEKLKEENELLKKGLSPQDAGFDFENNMQAWLEKKFDKDKVEKTGKKGDSLLRIMNKGKEIGMILIECKKKATHQKSDIEEVKRHKIDAKADVGVLITNGYFGKKKMDGFCNIEGILVIRPYSALEFIELLRKQIVEIDSLKISDEEKNKELTKLWKFIHSQEFESQMNSILRDVNLLKELDDKEGDILKKRGKIEENILKAHKIISEEIDKTRKTTN
;
A
#
# COMPACT_ATOMS: atom_id res chain seq x y z
N MET A 1 85.79 44.23 90.46
CA MET A 1 84.98 43.04 90.79
C MET A 1 84.50 42.46 89.47
N ILE A 2 85.12 41.38 89.01
CA ILE A 2 84.71 40.68 87.78
C ILE A 2 83.71 39.62 88.24
N GLU A 3 82.43 39.81 87.91
CA GLU A 3 81.37 38.85 88.20
C GLU A 3 81.62 37.58 87.38
N ASP A 4 81.76 36.44 88.08
CA ASP A 4 81.78 35.11 87.48
C ASP A 4 80.45 34.87 86.76
N LYS A 5 80.43 35.08 85.44
CA LYS A 5 79.25 34.71 84.62
C LYS A 5 79.11 33.19 84.68
N GLN A 6 78.15 32.73 85.46
CA GLN A 6 77.82 31.32 85.61
C GLN A 6 77.64 30.66 84.24
N VAL A 7 78.53 29.73 83.89
CA VAL A 7 78.58 29.04 82.59
C VAL A 7 77.68 27.81 82.66
N TYR A 8 76.68 27.75 81.79
CA TYR A 8 75.75 26.61 81.68
C TYR A 8 76.21 25.69 80.54
N LYS A 9 75.83 24.40 80.59
CA LYS A 9 76.05 23.47 79.48
C LYS A 9 74.74 23.27 78.73
N CYS A 10 74.78 23.34 77.41
CA CYS A 10 73.64 23.02 76.56
C CYS A 10 73.20 21.56 76.79
N PRO A 11 71.90 21.30 77.04
CA PRO A 11 71.42 19.95 77.33
C PRO A 11 71.34 19.02 76.10
N PHE A 12 71.63 19.53 74.89
CA PHE A 12 71.51 18.77 73.64
C PHE A 12 72.85 18.55 72.91
N CYS A 13 73.85 19.40 73.14
CA CYS A 13 75.16 19.31 72.48
C CYS A 13 76.35 19.61 73.42
N GLU A 14 76.09 19.77 74.72
CA GLU A 14 77.07 19.95 75.81
C GLU A 14 77.97 21.19 75.73
N SER A 15 77.77 22.04 74.73
CA SER A 15 78.51 23.29 74.54
C SER A 15 78.30 24.25 75.72
N LYS A 16 79.35 24.99 76.09
CA LYS A 16 79.30 26.01 77.14
C LYS A 16 78.53 27.24 76.63
N ILE A 17 77.44 27.61 77.28
CA ILE A 17 76.52 28.68 76.88
C ILE A 17 76.15 29.58 78.06
N THR A 18 75.65 30.79 77.78
CA THR A 18 75.12 31.69 78.81
C THR A 18 73.74 31.23 79.28
N LYS A 19 73.28 31.74 80.43
CA LYS A 19 71.94 31.43 80.98
C LYS A 19 70.81 31.81 80.01
N GLU A 20 70.91 32.98 79.37
CA GLU A 20 69.93 33.45 78.38
C GLU A 20 69.86 32.50 77.16
N GLN A 21 71.01 32.04 76.68
CA GLN A 21 71.09 31.06 75.59
C GLN A 21 70.54 29.70 76.03
N PHE A 22 70.76 29.29 77.29
CA PHE A 22 70.20 28.06 77.84
C PHE A 22 68.67 28.11 77.87
N ASP A 23 68.08 29.19 78.37
CA ASP A 23 66.63 29.36 78.46
C ASP A 23 65.99 29.43 77.06
N GLN A 24 66.63 30.12 76.10
CA GLN A 24 66.19 30.15 74.69
C GLN A 24 66.18 28.75 74.06
N VAL A 25 67.26 27.98 74.24
CA VAL A 25 67.39 26.63 73.68
C VAL A 25 66.32 25.68 74.24
N ILE A 26 65.97 25.82 75.52
CA ILE A 26 64.88 25.05 76.13
C ILE A 26 63.53 25.44 75.52
N GLN A 27 63.23 26.74 75.45
CA GLN A 27 61.97 27.25 74.89
C GLN A 27 61.77 26.86 73.41
N GLU A 28 62.83 26.97 72.60
CA GLU A 28 62.79 26.55 71.19
C GLU A 28 62.58 25.04 71.05
N ASN A 29 63.22 24.22 71.89
CA ASN A 29 63.04 22.77 71.86
C ASN A 29 61.61 22.37 72.26
N GLU A 30 61.03 23.02 73.27
CA GLU A 30 59.63 22.80 73.66
C GLU A 30 58.66 23.20 72.54
N LEU A 31 58.90 24.33 71.88
CA LEU A 31 58.09 24.76 70.72
C LEU A 31 58.22 23.79 69.55
N LEU A 32 59.43 23.30 69.26
CA LEU A 32 59.67 22.30 68.23
C LEU A 32 58.99 20.98 68.54
N LYS A 33 58.99 20.53 69.80
CA LYS A 33 58.26 19.33 70.24
C LYS A 33 56.75 19.49 70.04
N LYS A 34 56.17 20.64 70.42
CA LYS A 34 54.74 20.92 70.19
C LYS A 34 54.40 20.91 68.69
N LYS A 35 55.18 21.62 67.86
CA LYS A 35 55.00 21.61 66.40
C LYS A 35 55.14 20.21 65.78
N ALA A 36 56.09 19.41 66.27
CA ALA A 36 56.27 18.03 65.81
C ALA A 36 55.07 17.13 66.17
N GLN A 37 54.49 17.32 67.37
CA GLN A 37 53.26 16.62 67.77
C GLN A 37 52.05 17.05 66.91
N GLU A 38 51.86 18.34 66.69
CA GLU A 38 50.79 18.87 65.82
C GLU A 38 50.92 18.38 64.38
N LEU A 39 52.14 18.33 63.84
CA LEU A 39 52.42 17.75 62.53
C LEU A 39 52.10 16.26 62.49
N GLN A 40 52.46 15.48 63.52
CA GLN A 40 52.11 14.07 63.59
C GLN A 40 50.59 13.83 63.62
N GLU A 41 49.84 14.63 64.37
CA GLU A 41 48.39 14.54 64.39
C GLU A 41 47.76 14.91 63.04
N THR A 42 48.30 15.94 62.38
CA THR A 42 47.87 16.37 61.06
C THR A 42 48.13 15.29 60.02
N ILE A 43 49.32 14.65 60.04
CA ILE A 43 49.66 13.53 59.16
C ILE A 43 48.68 12.37 59.36
N LYS A 44 48.42 11.97 60.62
CA LYS A 44 47.44 10.91 60.92
C LYS A 44 46.04 11.23 60.40
N LYS A 45 45.58 12.47 60.56
CA LYS A 45 44.28 12.91 60.02
C LYS A 45 44.25 12.82 58.51
N LEU A 46 45.26 13.36 57.82
CA LEU A 46 45.36 13.33 56.35
C LEU A 46 45.46 11.90 55.81
N GLU A 47 46.16 11.00 56.48
CA GLU A 47 46.22 9.58 56.11
C GLU A 47 44.86 8.91 56.22
N SER A 48 44.11 9.20 57.29
CA SER A 48 42.75 8.68 57.48
C SER A 48 41.77 9.20 56.41
N GLU A 49 41.87 10.49 56.06
CA GLU A 49 41.04 11.10 55.01
C GLU A 49 41.38 10.54 53.63
N LYS A 50 42.68 10.38 53.34
CA LYS A 50 43.16 9.77 52.09
C LYS A 50 42.67 8.33 51.94
N ALA A 51 42.61 7.56 53.03
CA ALA A 51 42.04 6.21 53.02
C ALA A 51 40.54 6.23 52.70
N LYS A 52 39.76 7.10 53.36
CA LYS A 52 38.32 7.27 53.08
C LYS A 52 38.05 7.73 51.65
N LEU A 53 38.86 8.65 51.13
CA LEU A 53 38.72 9.13 49.75
C LEU A 53 38.99 8.02 48.74
N LYS A 54 40.01 7.19 48.98
CA LYS A 54 40.32 6.03 48.14
C LYS A 54 39.17 5.02 48.08
N GLU A 55 38.50 4.76 49.20
CA GLU A 55 37.34 3.87 49.19
C GLU A 55 36.16 4.46 48.41
N LYS A 56 35.82 5.74 48.63
CA LYS A 56 34.76 6.42 47.87
C LYS A 56 35.03 6.42 46.36
N ILE A 57 36.28 6.64 45.96
CA ILE A 57 36.67 6.58 44.54
C ILE A 57 36.50 5.15 44.00
N LYS A 58 36.90 4.11 44.75
CA LYS A 58 36.69 2.73 44.32
C LYS A 58 35.21 2.39 44.13
N GLU A 59 34.36 2.79 45.07
CA GLU A 59 32.90 2.59 44.96
C GLU A 59 32.31 3.32 43.75
N ALA A 60 32.68 4.59 43.55
CA ALA A 60 32.21 5.39 42.41
C ALA A 60 32.62 4.76 41.07
N VAL A 61 33.87 4.29 40.96
CA VAL A 61 34.37 3.60 39.75
C VAL A 61 33.58 2.31 39.49
N GLU A 62 33.25 1.54 40.53
CA GLU A 62 32.53 0.29 40.39
C GLU A 62 31.06 0.49 39.97
N ILE A 63 30.41 1.52 40.51
CA ILE A 63 29.06 1.93 40.09
C ILE A 63 29.07 2.31 38.61
N GLU A 64 30.05 3.10 38.18
CA GLU A 64 30.10 3.59 36.81
C GLU A 64 30.46 2.49 35.80
N LYS A 65 31.30 1.52 36.20
CA LYS A 65 31.51 0.29 35.43
C LYS A 65 30.21 -0.49 35.24
N LYS A 66 29.41 -0.67 36.30
CA LYS A 66 28.12 -1.37 36.21
C LYS A 66 27.12 -0.65 35.29
N LYS A 67 27.06 0.69 35.33
CA LYS A 67 26.23 1.47 34.41
C LYS A 67 26.70 1.34 32.96
N ALA A 68 28.00 1.46 32.72
CA ALA A 68 28.58 1.29 31.38
C ALA A 68 28.29 -0.11 30.82
N GLN A 69 28.40 -1.16 31.65
CA GLN A 69 28.09 -2.52 31.23
C GLN A 69 26.61 -2.69 30.86
N LYS A 70 25.68 -2.14 31.66
CA LYS A 70 24.24 -2.16 31.34
C LYS A 70 23.94 -1.48 30.01
N LEU A 71 24.54 -0.32 29.74
CA LEU A 71 24.36 0.40 28.48
C LEU A 71 24.90 -0.38 27.27
N ILE A 72 26.00 -1.12 27.45
CA ILE A 72 26.55 -2.00 26.41
C ILE A 72 25.57 -3.16 26.13
N ASP A 73 25.00 -3.77 27.17
CA ASP A 73 24.09 -4.90 27.03
C ASP A 73 22.74 -4.48 26.42
N GLU A 74 22.21 -3.32 26.80
CA GLU A 74 21.02 -2.72 26.17
C GLU A 74 21.26 -2.39 24.69
N ASN A 75 22.42 -1.81 24.35
CA ASN A 75 22.78 -1.56 22.96
C ASN A 75 22.91 -2.86 22.14
N LYS A 76 23.43 -3.93 22.73
CA LYS A 76 23.49 -5.24 22.08
C LYS A 76 22.08 -5.79 21.80
N LYS A 77 21.17 -5.70 22.77
CA LYS A 77 19.77 -6.11 22.59
C LYS A 77 19.07 -5.30 21.50
N LEU A 78 19.20 -3.97 21.52
CA LEU A 78 18.62 -3.08 20.50
C LEU A 78 19.16 -3.38 19.11
N LYS A 79 20.48 -3.66 18.97
CA LYS A 79 21.07 -4.08 17.69
C LYS A 79 20.48 -5.41 17.19
N GLN A 80 20.27 -6.38 18.09
CA GLN A 80 19.68 -7.66 17.72
C GLN A 80 18.20 -7.52 17.30
N GLU A 81 17.42 -6.72 18.02
CA GLU A 81 16.02 -6.44 17.66
C GLU A 81 15.92 -5.69 16.34
N LYS A 82 16.77 -4.69 16.11
CA LYS A 82 16.83 -3.97 14.84
C LYS A 82 17.16 -4.90 13.66
N ALA A 83 18.13 -5.80 13.83
CA ALA A 83 18.46 -6.80 12.81
C ALA A 83 17.27 -7.73 12.50
N LYS A 84 16.56 -8.21 13.54
CA LYS A 84 15.34 -9.03 13.37
C LYS A 84 14.24 -8.26 12.62
N PHE A 85 14.01 -7.00 12.97
CA PHE A 85 13.04 -6.15 12.28
C PHE A 85 13.41 -5.91 10.82
N GLU A 86 14.69 -5.62 10.53
CA GLU A 86 15.16 -5.45 9.15
C GLU A 86 14.98 -6.72 8.31
N GLU A 87 15.18 -7.90 8.92
CA GLU A 87 14.97 -9.19 8.27
C GLU A 87 13.49 -9.46 8.00
N GLN A 88 12.60 -9.20 8.97
CA GLN A 88 11.15 -9.28 8.78
C GLN A 88 10.65 -8.32 7.69
N ILE A 89 11.14 -7.08 7.66
CA ILE A 89 10.79 -6.11 6.62
C ILE A 89 11.27 -6.60 5.24
N LYS A 90 12.47 -7.17 5.15
CA LYS A 90 12.97 -7.77 3.90
C LYS A 90 12.08 -8.93 3.45
N GLU A 91 11.66 -9.80 4.37
CA GLU A 91 10.82 -10.96 4.06
C GLU A 91 9.41 -10.53 3.59
N VAL A 92 8.79 -9.55 4.26
CA VAL A 92 7.51 -8.97 3.85
C VAL A 92 7.62 -8.34 2.47
N ARG A 93 8.66 -7.53 2.22
CA ARG A 93 8.92 -6.92 0.91
C ARG A 93 9.18 -7.96 -0.18
N LYS A 94 9.81 -9.09 0.16
CA LYS A 94 10.04 -10.20 -0.77
C LYS A 94 8.73 -10.88 -1.14
N LYS A 95 7.90 -11.25 -0.15
CA LYS A 95 6.56 -11.84 -0.37
C LYS A 95 5.63 -10.91 -1.14
N GLU A 96 5.67 -9.60 -0.86
CA GLU A 96 4.93 -8.61 -1.65
C GLU A 96 5.45 -8.59 -3.08
N ARG A 97 6.77 -8.48 -3.32
CA ARG A 97 7.33 -8.50 -4.67
C ARG A 97 7.02 -9.78 -5.43
N GLU A 98 7.04 -10.94 -4.79
CA GLU A 98 6.66 -12.23 -5.40
C GLU A 98 5.18 -12.21 -5.77
N LYS A 99 4.29 -11.81 -4.86
CA LYS A 99 2.85 -11.71 -5.13
C LYS A 99 2.51 -10.69 -6.23
N TYR A 100 3.21 -9.54 -6.23
CA TYR A 100 3.07 -8.53 -7.29
C TYR A 100 3.70 -9.00 -8.59
N GLY A 101 4.81 -9.73 -8.55
CA GLY A 101 5.50 -10.31 -9.70
C GLY A 101 4.65 -11.39 -10.37
N GLU A 102 4.10 -12.34 -9.60
CA GLU A 102 3.18 -13.36 -10.10
C GLU A 102 1.90 -12.73 -10.67
N LYS A 103 1.39 -11.67 -10.04
CA LYS A 103 0.24 -10.92 -10.56
C LYS A 103 0.59 -10.20 -11.87
N LEU A 104 1.74 -9.52 -11.91
CA LEU A 104 2.24 -8.85 -13.11
C LEU A 104 2.51 -9.86 -14.24
N GLU A 105 3.04 -11.03 -13.95
CA GLU A 105 3.29 -12.06 -14.94
C GLU A 105 1.97 -12.67 -15.45
N ARG A 106 0.99 -12.85 -14.58
CA ARG A 106 -0.37 -13.26 -14.96
C ARG A 106 -1.06 -12.20 -15.82
N ASP A 107 -0.92 -10.93 -15.46
CA ASP A 107 -1.47 -9.80 -16.19
C ASP A 107 -0.72 -9.56 -17.51
N SER A 108 0.60 -9.76 -17.56
CA SER A 108 1.40 -9.72 -18.78
C SER A 108 1.05 -10.86 -19.72
N ARG A 109 0.83 -12.09 -19.21
CA ARG A 109 0.32 -13.21 -20.01
C ARG A 109 -1.11 -12.96 -20.50
N LEU A 110 -1.92 -12.25 -19.72
CA LEU A 110 -3.26 -11.83 -20.15
C LEU A 110 -3.15 -10.79 -21.27
N ILE A 111 -2.27 -9.79 -21.13
CA ILE A 111 -1.99 -8.78 -22.15
C ILE A 111 -1.41 -9.42 -23.41
N GLU A 112 -0.50 -10.39 -23.28
CA GLU A 112 0.08 -11.13 -24.39
C GLU A 112 -0.98 -11.98 -25.10
N LYS A 113 -1.85 -12.67 -24.37
CA LYS A 113 -3.03 -13.33 -24.94
C LYS A 113 -3.99 -12.36 -25.62
N LEU A 114 -4.24 -11.19 -25.04
CA LEU A 114 -5.07 -10.15 -25.64
C LEU A 114 -4.42 -9.53 -26.89
N LYS A 115 -3.08 -9.52 -26.95
CA LYS A 115 -2.29 -9.11 -28.12
C LYS A 115 -2.29 -10.19 -29.19
N GLU A 116 -2.13 -11.46 -28.84
CA GLU A 116 -2.26 -12.59 -29.77
C GLU A 116 -3.68 -12.71 -30.30
N GLU A 117 -4.69 -12.52 -29.46
CA GLU A 117 -6.09 -12.46 -29.84
C GLU A 117 -6.37 -11.22 -30.70
N ASN A 118 -5.74 -10.07 -30.42
CA ASN A 118 -5.76 -8.91 -31.32
C ASN A 118 -5.01 -9.15 -32.64
N GLU A 119 -3.89 -9.86 -32.64
CA GLU A 119 -3.13 -10.24 -33.84
C GLU A 119 -3.92 -11.21 -34.70
N LEU A 120 -4.65 -12.15 -34.08
CA LEU A 120 -5.59 -13.05 -34.74
C LEU A 120 -6.82 -12.30 -35.26
N LEU A 121 -7.31 -11.28 -34.54
CA LEU A 121 -8.32 -10.33 -35.00
C LEU A 121 -7.78 -9.40 -36.11
N LYS A 122 -6.50 -9.02 -36.10
CA LYS A 122 -5.87 -8.23 -37.18
C LYS A 122 -5.62 -9.10 -38.42
N LYS A 123 -5.27 -10.38 -38.25
CA LYS A 123 -5.16 -11.39 -39.34
C LYS A 123 -6.51 -11.92 -39.80
N GLY A 124 -7.57 -11.65 -39.05
CA GLY A 124 -8.96 -11.93 -39.37
C GLY A 124 -9.85 -10.77 -38.91
N LEU A 125 -9.83 -9.70 -39.71
CA LEU A 125 -10.70 -8.51 -39.65
C LEU A 125 -10.35 -7.42 -38.63
N SER A 126 -9.67 -6.37 -39.10
CA SER A 126 -9.79 -5.03 -38.52
C SER A 126 -11.26 -4.62 -38.49
N PRO A 127 -11.90 -4.46 -37.31
CA PRO A 127 -13.29 -4.03 -37.21
C PRO A 127 -13.45 -2.50 -37.32
N GLN A 128 -12.39 -1.77 -37.65
CA GLN A 128 -12.40 -0.32 -37.62
C GLN A 128 -12.65 0.34 -38.99
N ASP A 129 -12.62 -0.40 -40.11
CA ASP A 129 -12.88 0.17 -41.44
C ASP A 129 -13.87 -0.61 -42.36
N ALA A 130 -14.53 -1.67 -41.88
CA ALA A 130 -15.53 -2.38 -42.70
C ALA A 130 -16.83 -2.62 -41.94
N GLY A 131 -17.95 -2.23 -42.54
CA GLY A 131 -19.31 -2.45 -42.08
C GLY A 131 -19.65 -3.93 -41.87
N PHE A 132 -19.17 -4.51 -40.77
CA PHE A 132 -19.65 -5.77 -40.27
C PHE A 132 -20.99 -5.54 -39.60
N ASP A 133 -21.97 -6.28 -40.09
CA ASP A 133 -23.32 -6.30 -39.58
C ASP A 133 -23.31 -6.91 -38.16
N PHE A 134 -22.98 -6.06 -37.19
CA PHE A 134 -22.81 -6.38 -35.78
C PHE A 134 -24.06 -7.03 -35.20
N GLU A 135 -25.23 -6.62 -35.65
CA GLU A 135 -26.53 -7.17 -35.26
C GLU A 135 -26.65 -8.65 -35.68
N ASN A 136 -26.25 -8.98 -36.92
CA ASN A 136 -26.31 -10.36 -37.42
C ASN A 136 -25.33 -11.30 -36.71
N ASN A 137 -24.20 -10.77 -36.25
CA ASN A 137 -23.11 -11.56 -35.67
C ASN A 137 -23.08 -11.54 -34.12
N MET A 138 -23.72 -10.55 -33.48
CA MET A 138 -23.71 -10.40 -32.02
C MET A 138 -24.19 -11.67 -31.34
N GLN A 139 -25.31 -12.25 -31.79
CA GLN A 139 -25.79 -13.53 -31.26
C GLN A 139 -24.71 -14.60 -31.29
N ALA A 140 -24.08 -14.82 -32.45
CA ALA A 140 -23.07 -15.86 -32.61
C ALA A 140 -21.83 -15.60 -31.75
N TRP A 141 -21.45 -14.32 -31.55
CA TRP A 141 -20.36 -13.96 -30.67
C TRP A 141 -20.70 -14.16 -29.20
N LEU A 142 -21.92 -13.86 -28.79
CA LEU A 142 -22.40 -14.15 -27.44
C LEU A 142 -22.40 -15.66 -27.19
N GLU A 143 -22.99 -16.45 -28.08
CA GLU A 143 -23.02 -17.91 -27.97
C GLU A 143 -21.61 -18.52 -27.88
N LYS A 144 -20.67 -17.99 -28.67
CA LYS A 144 -19.27 -18.45 -28.64
C LYS A 144 -18.55 -18.04 -27.35
N LYS A 145 -18.73 -16.81 -26.88
CA LYS A 145 -18.00 -16.26 -25.73
C LYS A 145 -18.57 -16.75 -24.40
N PHE A 146 -19.89 -16.97 -24.34
CA PHE A 146 -20.66 -17.34 -23.16
C PHE A 146 -21.18 -18.77 -23.29
N ASP A 147 -20.30 -19.71 -23.65
CA ASP A 147 -20.61 -21.12 -23.92
C ASP A 147 -21.20 -21.90 -22.71
N LYS A 148 -21.00 -21.38 -21.51
CA LYS A 148 -21.54 -21.92 -20.24
C LYS A 148 -22.87 -21.30 -19.84
N ASP A 149 -23.30 -20.24 -20.51
CA ASP A 149 -24.53 -19.53 -20.25
C ASP A 149 -25.59 -19.89 -21.29
N LYS A 150 -26.82 -19.37 -21.14
CA LYS A 150 -27.86 -19.51 -22.18
C LYS A 150 -28.03 -18.18 -22.89
N VAL A 151 -27.84 -18.19 -24.21
CA VAL A 151 -28.06 -17.04 -25.08
C VAL A 151 -29.30 -17.31 -25.93
N GLU A 152 -30.31 -16.47 -25.81
CA GLU A 152 -31.60 -16.62 -26.49
C GLU A 152 -31.84 -15.43 -27.43
N LYS A 153 -32.32 -15.69 -28.65
CA LYS A 153 -32.85 -14.61 -29.51
C LYS A 153 -34.23 -14.21 -29.00
N THR A 154 -34.43 -12.92 -28.75
CA THR A 154 -35.68 -12.38 -28.21
C THR A 154 -36.65 -11.86 -29.28
N GLY A 155 -36.21 -11.81 -30.55
CA GLY A 155 -37.05 -11.40 -31.67
C GLY A 155 -37.45 -9.93 -31.58
N LYS A 156 -38.71 -9.63 -31.24
CA LYS A 156 -39.23 -8.26 -31.11
C LYS A 156 -39.01 -7.64 -29.72
N LYS A 157 -38.40 -8.36 -28.78
CA LYS A 157 -38.17 -7.93 -27.38
C LYS A 157 -36.69 -7.65 -27.11
N GLY A 158 -36.02 -7.07 -28.11
CA GLY A 158 -34.58 -6.90 -28.22
C GLY A 158 -33.91 -8.01 -29.03
N ASP A 159 -32.59 -7.91 -29.20
CA ASP A 159 -31.86 -8.80 -30.09
C ASP A 159 -31.48 -10.11 -29.41
N SER A 160 -30.89 -10.00 -28.22
CA SER A 160 -30.36 -11.14 -27.48
C SER A 160 -30.62 -11.02 -25.98
N LEU A 161 -30.87 -12.15 -25.33
CA LEU A 161 -30.98 -12.28 -23.89
C LEU A 161 -29.94 -13.27 -23.40
N LEU A 162 -29.03 -12.80 -22.54
CA LEU A 162 -28.01 -13.63 -21.91
C LEU A 162 -28.46 -13.97 -20.50
N ARG A 163 -28.77 -15.25 -20.25
CA ARG A 163 -29.05 -15.82 -18.92
C ARG A 163 -27.75 -16.39 -18.36
N ILE A 164 -27.27 -15.77 -17.30
CA ILE A 164 -26.00 -16.14 -16.69
C ILE A 164 -26.22 -17.36 -15.81
N MET A 165 -25.49 -18.42 -16.11
CA MET A 165 -25.60 -19.71 -15.44
C MET A 165 -24.39 -19.94 -14.53
N ASN A 166 -24.66 -20.37 -13.31
CA ASN A 166 -23.62 -20.86 -12.40
C ASN A 166 -24.08 -22.15 -11.74
N LYS A 167 -23.27 -23.20 -11.85
CA LYS A 167 -23.58 -24.55 -11.32
C LYS A 167 -24.99 -25.05 -11.68
N GLY A 168 -25.47 -24.73 -12.89
CA GLY A 168 -26.78 -25.13 -13.39
C GLY A 168 -27.95 -24.24 -12.94
N LYS A 169 -27.74 -23.24 -12.09
CA LYS A 169 -28.74 -22.24 -11.66
C LYS A 169 -28.59 -20.97 -12.50
N GLU A 170 -29.71 -20.36 -12.89
CA GLU A 170 -29.74 -19.00 -13.44
C GLU A 170 -29.56 -17.99 -12.30
N ILE A 171 -28.57 -17.11 -12.43
CA ILE A 171 -28.17 -16.18 -11.35
C ILE A 171 -28.17 -14.71 -11.78
N GLY A 172 -28.50 -14.43 -13.05
CA GLY A 172 -28.66 -13.09 -13.56
C GLY A 172 -29.04 -13.10 -15.04
N MET A 173 -29.54 -11.96 -15.51
CA MET A 173 -30.03 -11.83 -16.88
C MET A 173 -29.72 -10.45 -17.46
N ILE A 174 -29.06 -10.45 -18.62
CA ILE A 174 -28.63 -9.26 -19.34
C ILE A 174 -29.41 -9.19 -20.66
N LEU A 175 -30.19 -8.13 -20.84
CA LEU A 175 -30.78 -7.81 -22.14
C LEU A 175 -29.75 -7.06 -22.99
N ILE A 176 -29.61 -7.48 -24.24
CA ILE A 176 -28.70 -6.88 -25.21
C ILE A 176 -29.52 -6.41 -26.41
N GLU A 177 -29.41 -5.12 -26.69
CA GLU A 177 -29.99 -4.47 -27.87
C GLU A 177 -28.87 -3.85 -28.70
N CYS A 178 -28.88 -4.08 -30.00
CA CYS A 178 -27.99 -3.48 -30.98
C CYS A 178 -28.79 -2.47 -31.82
N LYS A 179 -28.27 -1.25 -32.00
CA LYS A 179 -28.86 -0.30 -32.95
C LYS A 179 -27.81 0.31 -33.86
N LYS A 180 -28.14 0.41 -35.15
CA LYS A 180 -27.26 0.95 -36.21
C LYS A 180 -27.47 2.45 -36.50
N LYS A 181 -28.44 3.10 -35.85
CA LYS A 181 -28.77 4.49 -36.16
C LYS A 181 -27.62 5.42 -35.74
N ALA A 182 -27.27 6.38 -36.60
CA ALA A 182 -26.22 7.36 -36.31
C ALA A 182 -26.60 8.35 -35.19
N THR A 183 -27.90 8.62 -35.05
CA THR A 183 -28.44 9.50 -34.00
C THR A 183 -29.59 8.79 -33.32
N HIS A 184 -29.53 8.73 -32.00
CA HIS A 184 -30.57 8.15 -31.17
C HIS A 184 -31.48 9.22 -30.59
N GLN A 185 -32.76 8.91 -30.56
CA GLN A 185 -33.77 9.72 -29.89
C GLN A 185 -34.09 9.10 -28.52
N LYS A 186 -34.75 9.89 -27.66
CA LYS A 186 -35.22 9.40 -26.36
C LYS A 186 -36.10 8.14 -26.50
N SER A 187 -36.87 8.05 -27.59
CA SER A 187 -37.70 6.89 -27.90
C SER A 187 -36.93 5.58 -28.05
N ASP A 188 -35.68 5.61 -28.52
CA ASP A 188 -34.83 4.41 -28.61
C ASP A 188 -34.45 3.87 -27.22
N ILE A 189 -34.21 4.75 -26.24
CA ILE A 189 -33.93 4.34 -24.84
C ILE A 189 -35.18 3.79 -24.17
N GLU A 190 -36.33 4.45 -24.37
CA GLU A 190 -37.61 3.98 -23.85
C GLU A 190 -38.00 2.60 -24.41
N GLU A 191 -37.63 2.31 -25.65
CA GLU A 191 -37.79 0.99 -26.24
C GLU A 191 -36.95 -0.08 -25.53
N VAL A 192 -35.66 0.18 -25.31
CA VAL A 192 -34.78 -0.76 -24.58
C VAL A 192 -35.27 -0.97 -23.14
N LYS A 193 -35.77 0.08 -22.47
CA LYS A 193 -36.39 -0.05 -21.14
C LYS A 193 -37.60 -0.97 -21.15
N ARG A 194 -38.50 -0.82 -22.14
CA ARG A 194 -39.66 -1.71 -22.28
C ARG A 194 -39.22 -3.15 -22.53
N HIS A 195 -38.26 -3.37 -23.44
CA HIS A 195 -37.70 -4.71 -23.69
C HIS A 195 -37.10 -5.32 -22.42
N LYS A 196 -36.37 -4.52 -21.62
CA LYS A 196 -35.77 -4.98 -20.35
C LYS A 196 -36.84 -5.44 -19.37
N ILE A 197 -37.92 -4.66 -19.22
CA ILE A 197 -39.04 -4.99 -18.34
C ILE A 197 -39.77 -6.25 -18.84
N ASP A 198 -40.07 -6.32 -20.14
CA ASP A 198 -40.79 -7.44 -20.75
C ASP A 198 -40.00 -8.76 -20.67
N ALA A 199 -38.68 -8.68 -20.82
CA ALA A 199 -37.76 -9.81 -20.66
C ALA A 199 -37.47 -10.13 -19.19
N LYS A 200 -37.86 -9.26 -18.24
CA LYS A 200 -37.51 -9.32 -16.81
C LYS A 200 -36.00 -9.29 -16.56
N ALA A 201 -35.24 -8.62 -17.42
CA ALA A 201 -33.78 -8.56 -17.33
C ALA A 201 -33.32 -7.63 -16.19
N ASP A 202 -32.26 -8.04 -15.50
CA ASP A 202 -31.67 -7.27 -14.40
C ASP A 202 -31.08 -5.96 -14.92
N VAL A 203 -30.38 -6.05 -16.06
CA VAL A 203 -29.69 -4.92 -16.71
C VAL A 203 -29.96 -4.93 -18.22
N GLY A 204 -30.04 -3.73 -18.80
CA GLY A 204 -30.18 -3.54 -20.24
C GLY A 204 -28.94 -2.86 -20.82
N VAL A 205 -28.37 -3.46 -21.86
CA VAL A 205 -27.19 -2.97 -22.57
C VAL A 205 -27.58 -2.61 -24.00
N LEU A 206 -27.39 -1.35 -24.37
CA LEU A 206 -27.55 -0.86 -25.73
C LEU A 206 -26.19 -0.73 -26.40
N ILE A 207 -25.99 -1.43 -27.50
CA ILE A 207 -24.77 -1.42 -28.27
C ILE A 207 -24.98 -0.62 -29.55
N THR A 208 -24.22 0.47 -29.74
CA THR A 208 -24.41 1.37 -30.87
C THR A 208 -23.18 2.23 -31.19
N ASN A 209 -22.99 2.52 -32.48
CA ASN A 209 -22.06 3.55 -32.96
C ASN A 209 -22.67 4.96 -32.98
N GLY A 210 -23.97 5.08 -32.73
CA GLY A 210 -24.73 6.33 -32.78
C GLY A 210 -24.49 7.27 -31.59
N TYR A 211 -24.96 8.51 -31.73
CA TYR A 211 -24.82 9.57 -30.74
C TYR A 211 -26.16 9.92 -30.09
N PHE A 212 -26.10 10.35 -28.83
CA PHE A 212 -27.24 10.90 -28.10
C PHE A 212 -27.08 12.41 -27.97
N GLY A 213 -27.90 13.17 -28.71
CA GLY A 213 -27.78 14.63 -28.76
C GLY A 213 -26.45 15.11 -29.37
N LYS A 214 -25.91 16.23 -28.86
CA LYS A 214 -24.70 16.88 -29.40
C LYS A 214 -23.39 16.41 -28.77
N LYS A 215 -23.43 15.53 -27.75
CA LYS A 215 -22.23 15.05 -27.05
C LYS A 215 -21.68 13.82 -27.78
N LYS A 216 -20.39 13.83 -28.10
CA LYS A 216 -19.68 12.62 -28.52
C LYS A 216 -19.52 11.71 -27.30
N MET A 217 -20.04 10.49 -27.39
CA MET A 217 -19.77 9.45 -26.39
C MET A 217 -18.41 8.81 -26.72
N ASP A 218 -17.50 8.84 -25.74
CA ASP A 218 -16.12 8.36 -25.88
C ASP A 218 -16.05 6.82 -25.93
N GLY A 219 -16.98 6.12 -25.28
CA GLY A 219 -17.07 4.67 -25.35
C GLY A 219 -18.23 4.05 -24.59
N PHE A 220 -18.60 4.64 -23.45
CA PHE A 220 -19.64 4.16 -22.55
C PHE A 220 -20.44 5.33 -21.97
N CYS A 221 -21.73 5.14 -21.72
CA CYS A 221 -22.50 6.07 -20.88
C CYS A 221 -23.72 5.39 -20.25
N ASN A 222 -24.21 5.97 -19.16
CA ASN A 222 -25.49 5.63 -18.58
C ASN A 222 -26.56 6.59 -19.07
N ILE A 223 -27.61 6.09 -19.72
CA ILE A 223 -28.75 6.91 -20.13
C ILE A 223 -30.02 6.36 -19.49
N GLU A 224 -30.49 7.07 -18.47
CA GLU A 224 -31.75 6.78 -17.76
C GLU A 224 -31.86 5.29 -17.32
N GLY A 225 -30.77 4.69 -16.85
CA GLY A 225 -30.79 3.30 -16.40
C GLY A 225 -30.44 2.25 -17.48
N ILE A 226 -30.12 2.66 -18.71
CA ILE A 226 -29.64 1.79 -19.78
C ILE A 226 -28.15 2.03 -20.00
N LEU A 227 -27.38 0.94 -20.06
CA LEU A 227 -25.93 0.99 -20.27
C LEU A 227 -25.65 1.04 -21.76
N VAL A 228 -25.19 2.17 -22.26
CA VAL A 228 -24.88 2.36 -23.67
C VAL A 228 -23.38 2.17 -23.87
N ILE A 229 -23.00 1.30 -24.81
CA ILE A 229 -21.59 1.01 -25.09
C ILE A 229 -21.30 0.90 -26.59
N ARG A 230 -20.08 1.24 -26.98
CA ARG A 230 -19.62 1.02 -28.36
C ARG A 230 -19.43 -0.47 -28.67
N PRO A 231 -19.74 -0.90 -29.92
CA PRO A 231 -19.57 -2.28 -30.38
C PRO A 231 -18.23 -2.92 -30.03
N TYR A 232 -17.13 -2.18 -30.22
CA TYR A 232 -15.76 -2.69 -30.06
C TYR A 232 -15.38 -3.10 -28.62
N SER A 233 -16.19 -2.79 -27.61
CA SER A 233 -15.96 -3.15 -26.20
C SER A 233 -17.13 -3.87 -25.55
N ALA A 234 -18.18 -4.18 -26.33
CA ALA A 234 -19.42 -4.68 -25.76
C ALA A 234 -19.25 -6.07 -25.14
N LEU A 235 -18.54 -6.98 -25.81
CA LEU A 235 -18.35 -8.35 -25.34
C LEU A 235 -17.51 -8.42 -24.05
N GLU A 236 -16.46 -7.61 -23.96
CA GLU A 236 -15.59 -7.52 -22.79
C GLU A 236 -16.34 -6.91 -21.60
N PHE A 237 -17.18 -5.92 -21.86
CA PHE A 237 -18.04 -5.33 -20.85
C PHE A 237 -19.07 -6.32 -20.30
N ILE A 238 -19.73 -7.08 -21.18
CA ILE A 238 -20.69 -8.11 -20.77
C ILE A 238 -19.99 -9.21 -19.95
N GLU A 239 -18.78 -9.63 -20.34
CA GLU A 239 -17.96 -10.58 -19.57
C GLU A 239 -17.59 -10.03 -18.18
N LEU A 240 -17.27 -8.74 -18.08
CA LEU A 240 -17.01 -8.09 -16.79
C LEU A 240 -18.25 -8.16 -15.88
N LEU A 241 -19.44 -7.83 -16.40
CA LEU A 241 -20.69 -7.91 -15.65
C LEU A 241 -20.98 -9.36 -15.21
N ARG A 242 -20.83 -10.31 -16.12
CA ARG A 242 -21.00 -11.73 -15.84
C ARG A 242 -20.11 -12.21 -14.71
N LYS A 243 -18.82 -11.89 -14.77
CA LYS A 243 -17.84 -12.26 -13.74
C LYS A 243 -18.26 -11.75 -12.37
N GLN A 244 -18.71 -10.50 -12.27
CA GLN A 244 -19.15 -9.92 -10.99
C GLN A 244 -20.41 -10.60 -10.44
N ILE A 245 -21.39 -10.92 -11.28
CA ILE A 245 -22.59 -11.66 -10.86
C ILE A 245 -22.21 -13.05 -10.32
N VAL A 246 -21.33 -13.76 -11.02
CA VAL A 246 -20.88 -15.11 -10.64
C VAL A 246 -20.06 -15.09 -9.35
N GLU A 247 -19.24 -14.06 -9.15
CA GLU A 247 -18.50 -13.85 -7.89
C GLU A 247 -19.46 -13.67 -6.72
N ILE A 248 -20.49 -12.82 -6.86
CA ILE A 248 -21.51 -12.60 -5.82
C ILE A 248 -22.26 -13.90 -5.52
N ASP A 249 -22.68 -14.65 -6.53
CA ASP A 249 -23.36 -15.93 -6.31
C ASP A 249 -22.46 -17.00 -5.64
N SER A 250 -21.14 -16.90 -5.84
CA SER A 250 -20.17 -17.83 -5.25
C SER A 250 -19.86 -17.54 -3.77
N LEU A 251 -20.37 -16.45 -3.21
CA LEU A 251 -20.23 -16.11 -1.79
C LEU A 251 -21.01 -17.09 -0.89
N LYS A 252 -20.41 -17.45 0.25
CA LYS A 252 -21.02 -18.32 1.27
C LYS A 252 -21.93 -17.52 2.22
N ILE A 253 -22.91 -16.83 1.65
CA ILE A 253 -23.89 -15.98 2.35
C ILE A 253 -25.31 -16.37 1.92
N SER A 254 -26.33 -15.85 2.59
CA SER A 254 -27.73 -16.12 2.24
C SER A 254 -28.13 -15.53 0.88
N ASP A 255 -29.16 -16.10 0.24
CA ASP A 255 -29.70 -15.57 -1.03
C ASP A 255 -30.22 -14.13 -0.88
N GLU A 256 -30.75 -13.75 0.29
CA GLU A 256 -31.14 -12.38 0.59
C GLU A 256 -29.95 -11.41 0.61
N GLU A 257 -28.82 -11.83 1.19
CA GLU A 257 -27.59 -11.04 1.18
C GLU A 257 -26.98 -10.95 -0.22
N LYS A 258 -27.00 -12.03 -1.00
CA LYS A 258 -26.60 -11.99 -2.42
C LYS A 258 -27.44 -10.99 -3.22
N ASN A 259 -28.76 -10.97 -3.02
CA ASN A 259 -29.64 -10.01 -3.69
C ASN A 259 -29.33 -8.55 -3.30
N LYS A 260 -28.95 -8.30 -2.04
CA LYS A 260 -28.47 -6.99 -1.60
C LYS A 260 -27.16 -6.59 -2.30
N GLU A 261 -26.21 -7.52 -2.42
CA GLU A 261 -24.94 -7.26 -3.13
C GLU A 261 -25.14 -7.04 -4.63
N LEU A 262 -26.01 -7.81 -5.29
CA LEU A 262 -26.40 -7.56 -6.68
C LEU A 262 -27.04 -6.18 -6.86
N THR A 263 -27.90 -5.77 -5.92
CA THR A 263 -28.50 -4.42 -5.94
C THR A 263 -27.43 -3.32 -5.81
N LYS A 264 -26.39 -3.52 -4.99
CA LYS A 264 -25.27 -2.58 -4.87
C LYS A 264 -24.46 -2.51 -6.17
N LEU A 265 -24.14 -3.66 -6.78
CA LEU A 265 -23.48 -3.73 -8.08
C LEU A 265 -24.26 -2.94 -9.13
N TRP A 266 -25.58 -3.13 -9.19
CA TRP A 266 -26.46 -2.40 -10.11
C TRP A 266 -26.43 -0.89 -9.86
N LYS A 267 -26.51 -0.43 -8.61
CA LYS A 267 -26.36 1.00 -8.30
C LYS A 267 -25.00 1.55 -8.75
N PHE A 268 -23.93 0.79 -8.55
CA PHE A 268 -22.58 1.23 -8.91
C PHE A 268 -22.36 1.32 -10.42
N ILE A 269 -22.74 0.30 -11.21
CA ILE A 269 -22.52 0.34 -12.67
C ILE A 269 -23.36 1.40 -13.37
N HIS A 270 -24.43 1.88 -12.72
CA HIS A 270 -25.24 2.99 -13.22
C HIS A 270 -24.78 4.37 -12.70
N SER A 271 -23.70 4.41 -11.90
CA SER A 271 -23.17 5.66 -11.33
C SER A 271 -22.32 6.44 -12.33
N GLN A 272 -22.25 7.75 -12.13
CA GLN A 272 -21.37 8.64 -12.89
C GLN A 272 -19.88 8.31 -12.68
N GLU A 273 -19.53 7.79 -11.49
CA GLU A 273 -18.17 7.37 -11.17
C GLU A 273 -17.73 6.22 -12.08
N PHE A 274 -18.56 5.18 -12.18
CA PHE A 274 -18.29 4.04 -13.06
C PHE A 274 -18.19 4.48 -14.53
N GLU A 275 -19.09 5.35 -14.98
CA GLU A 275 -19.04 5.91 -16.33
C GLU A 275 -17.72 6.64 -16.62
N SER A 276 -17.24 7.46 -15.68
CA SER A 276 -15.98 8.19 -15.82
C SER A 276 -14.77 7.23 -15.91
N GLN A 277 -14.72 6.24 -15.03
CA GLN A 277 -13.64 5.24 -14.99
C GLN A 277 -13.64 4.37 -16.25
N MET A 278 -14.80 3.89 -16.69
CA MET A 278 -14.93 3.11 -17.92
C MET A 278 -14.52 3.91 -19.15
N ASN A 279 -14.96 5.17 -19.27
CA ASN A 279 -14.53 6.02 -20.39
C ASN A 279 -13.02 6.32 -20.35
N SER A 280 -12.39 6.42 -19.18
CA SER A 280 -10.94 6.52 -19.09
C SER A 280 -10.25 5.29 -19.66
N ILE A 281 -10.69 4.09 -19.25
CA ILE A 281 -10.14 2.81 -19.76
C ILE A 281 -10.33 2.71 -21.26
N LEU A 282 -11.52 3.03 -21.78
CA LEU A 282 -11.81 2.92 -23.21
C LEU A 282 -10.99 3.91 -24.05
N ARG A 283 -10.77 5.13 -23.56
CA ARG A 283 -9.86 6.10 -24.20
C ARG A 283 -8.42 5.59 -24.22
N ASP A 284 -7.96 5.04 -23.11
CA ASP A 284 -6.62 4.44 -22.99
C ASP A 284 -6.45 3.24 -23.96
N VAL A 285 -7.44 2.34 -24.03
CA VAL A 285 -7.43 1.21 -24.97
C VAL A 285 -7.45 1.66 -26.43
N ASN A 286 -8.23 2.69 -26.77
CA ASN A 286 -8.23 3.25 -28.13
C ASN A 286 -6.89 3.91 -28.47
N LEU A 287 -6.28 4.64 -27.54
CA LEU A 287 -4.96 5.24 -27.72
C LEU A 287 -3.88 4.17 -27.91
N LEU A 288 -3.97 3.03 -27.21
CA LEU A 288 -3.07 1.88 -27.45
C LEU A 288 -3.22 1.32 -28.88
N LYS A 289 -4.46 1.19 -29.38
CA LYS A 289 -4.71 0.73 -30.75
C LYS A 289 -4.13 1.69 -31.79
N GLU A 290 -4.34 3.00 -31.61
CA GLU A 290 -3.80 4.03 -32.51
C GLU A 290 -2.26 4.09 -32.50
N LEU A 291 -1.64 3.81 -31.34
CA LEU A 291 -0.19 3.77 -31.20
C LEU A 291 0.42 2.52 -31.83
N ASP A 292 -0.25 1.37 -31.78
CA ASP A 292 0.19 0.14 -32.45
C ASP A 292 0.15 0.26 -34.00
N ASP A 293 -0.54 1.27 -34.54
CA ASP A 293 -0.58 1.56 -35.98
C ASP A 293 0.49 2.59 -36.43
N LYS A 294 1.30 3.16 -35.52
CA LYS A 294 2.37 4.13 -35.84
C LYS A 294 3.65 3.86 -35.05
N GLU A 295 4.63 3.18 -35.66
CA GLU A 295 5.86 2.59 -35.06
C GLU A 295 6.88 3.50 -34.32
N GLY A 296 6.52 4.69 -33.83
CA GLY A 296 7.48 5.63 -33.21
C GLY A 296 7.19 5.97 -31.75
N ASP A 297 8.09 5.58 -30.83
CA ASP A 297 8.10 5.96 -29.40
C ASP A 297 6.94 5.38 -28.55
N ILE A 298 6.43 4.22 -28.98
CA ILE A 298 5.25 3.54 -28.44
C ILE A 298 5.51 2.95 -27.05
N LEU A 299 6.68 2.37 -26.78
CA LEU A 299 6.92 1.55 -25.58
C LEU A 299 6.72 2.30 -24.25
N LYS A 300 7.16 3.57 -24.16
CA LYS A 300 6.99 4.39 -22.94
C LYS A 300 5.55 4.88 -22.76
N LYS A 301 4.87 5.23 -23.86
CA LYS A 301 3.45 5.63 -23.84
C LYS A 301 2.56 4.43 -23.53
N ARG A 302 2.84 3.30 -24.15
CA ARG A 302 2.20 2.00 -23.93
C ARG A 302 2.28 1.55 -22.48
N GLY A 303 3.47 1.57 -21.88
CA GLY A 303 3.63 1.21 -20.47
C GLY A 303 2.82 2.10 -19.53
N LYS A 304 2.71 3.39 -19.81
CA LYS A 304 1.91 4.33 -19.01
C LYS A 304 0.40 4.14 -19.18
N ILE A 305 -0.03 3.80 -20.39
CA ILE A 305 -1.44 3.53 -20.68
C ILE A 305 -1.85 2.16 -20.09
N GLU A 306 -1.01 1.13 -20.21
CA GLU A 306 -1.20 -0.17 -19.57
C GLU A 306 -1.25 0.01 -18.03
N GLU A 307 -0.39 0.84 -17.44
CA GLU A 307 -0.44 1.21 -16.02
C GLU A 307 -1.76 1.92 -15.64
N ASN A 308 -2.26 2.82 -16.48
CA ASN A 308 -3.54 3.50 -16.24
C ASN A 308 -4.74 2.56 -16.31
N ILE A 309 -4.76 1.65 -17.29
CA ILE A 309 -5.77 0.60 -17.40
C ILE A 309 -5.73 -0.30 -16.16
N LEU A 310 -4.54 -0.70 -15.71
CA LEU A 310 -4.36 -1.50 -14.49
C LEU A 310 -4.83 -0.75 -13.23
N LYS A 311 -4.54 0.55 -13.12
CA LYS A 311 -5.02 1.40 -12.03
C LYS A 311 -6.54 1.52 -12.05
N ALA A 312 -7.14 1.77 -13.20
CA ALA A 312 -8.58 1.91 -13.33
C ALA A 312 -9.29 0.58 -13.06
N HIS A 313 -8.76 -0.55 -13.55
CA HIS A 313 -9.28 -1.88 -13.23
C HIS A 313 -9.15 -2.20 -11.73
N LYS A 314 -8.03 -1.82 -11.10
CA LYS A 314 -7.83 -1.93 -9.67
C LYS A 314 -8.84 -1.09 -8.89
N ILE A 315 -9.09 0.16 -9.29
CA ILE A 315 -10.08 1.04 -8.65
C ILE A 315 -11.48 0.46 -8.80
N ILE A 316 -11.89 0.02 -10.00
CA ILE A 316 -13.20 -0.61 -10.23
C ILE A 316 -13.33 -1.86 -9.35
N SER A 317 -12.32 -2.72 -9.33
CA SER A 317 -12.33 -3.93 -8.49
C SER A 317 -12.34 -3.60 -7.00
N GLU A 318 -11.56 -2.61 -6.56
CA GLU A 318 -11.47 -2.18 -5.16
C GLU A 318 -12.73 -1.46 -4.70
N GLU A 319 -13.42 -0.71 -5.55
CA GLU A 319 -14.68 -0.04 -5.22
C GLU A 319 -15.84 -1.03 -5.19
N ILE A 320 -15.82 -2.00 -6.11
CA ILE A 320 -16.66 -3.21 -6.04
C ILE A 320 -16.33 -4.03 -4.77
N ASP A 321 -15.09 -4.05 -4.29
CA ASP A 321 -14.71 -4.72 -3.04
C ASP A 321 -15.03 -3.90 -1.78
N LYS A 322 -14.97 -2.57 -1.83
CA LYS A 322 -15.29 -1.67 -0.71
C LYS A 322 -16.78 -1.62 -0.43
N THR A 323 -17.60 -1.68 -1.48
CA THR A 323 -19.06 -1.92 -1.32
C THR A 323 -19.37 -3.23 -0.59
N ARG A 324 -18.41 -4.19 -0.52
CA ARG A 324 -18.45 -5.41 0.31
C ARG A 324 -18.07 -5.15 1.79
N LYS A 325 -17.24 -4.14 2.11
CA LYS A 325 -16.65 -3.93 3.47
C LYS A 325 -17.37 -2.94 4.39
N THR A 326 -18.29 -2.12 3.91
CA THR A 326 -19.10 -1.19 4.73
C THR A 326 -20.26 -1.86 5.49
N THR A 327 -20.27 -3.19 5.57
CA THR A 327 -21.37 -3.97 6.19
C THR A 327 -20.87 -5.12 7.08
N ASN A 328 -19.82 -4.88 7.86
CA ASN A 328 -19.53 -5.65 9.07
C ASN A 328 -19.81 -4.81 10.31
#